data_AF-A0A931Z3I4-F1
#
_entry.id   AF-A0A931Z3I4-F1
#
_cell.length_a   1.000
_cell.length_b   1.000
_cell.length_c   1.000
_cell.angle_alpha   90.00
_cell.angle_beta   90.00
_cell.angle_gamma   90.00
#
_symmetry.space_group_name_H-M   'P 1'
#
loop_
_entity.id
_entity.type
_entity.pdbx_description
1 polymer ?
#
loop_
_entity_poly.entity_id
_entity_poly.type
_entity_poly.pdbx_seq_one_letter_code
_entity_poly.pdbx_strand_id
1 'polypeptide(L)' 'MPIPAASPEKQKAVEHLVDRILAAKTRNATTDVSGLERELNQLVYALYGLTPEEVKIVEGSAK' A
#
# COMPACT_ATOMS: atom_id res chain seq x y z
N MET A 1 -0.77 -15.48 -5.12
CA MET A 1 -2.04 -14.79 -4.85
C MET A 1 -2.54 -14.15 -6.14
N PRO A 2 -3.85 -14.22 -6.45
CA PRO A 2 -4.43 -13.51 -7.58
C PRO A 2 -4.49 -12.00 -7.30
N ILE A 3 -4.30 -11.16 -8.33
CA ILE A 3 -4.40 -9.69 -8.21
C ILE A 3 -5.88 -9.31 -8.47
N PRO A 4 -6.59 -8.73 -7.49
CA PRO A 4 -7.98 -8.32 -7.66
C PRO A 4 -8.08 -7.13 -8.62
N ALA A 5 -9.11 -7.12 -9.46
CA ALA A 5 -9.41 -5.97 -10.31
C ALA A 5 -9.94 -4.82 -9.44
N ALA A 6 -9.12 -3.78 -9.28
CA ALA A 6 -9.52 -2.54 -8.63
C ALA A 6 -10.36 -1.66 -9.57
N SER A 7 -11.26 -0.85 -9.01
CA SER A 7 -11.94 0.18 -9.80
C SER A 7 -10.93 1.23 -10.30
N PRO A 8 -11.20 1.91 -11.44
CA PRO A 8 -10.28 2.92 -11.98
C PRO A 8 -9.91 4.02 -10.97
N GLU A 9 -10.83 4.37 -10.07
CA GLU A 9 -10.57 5.34 -8.98
C GLU A 9 -9.57 4.81 -7.96
N LYS A 10 -9.69 3.55 -7.55
CA LYS A 10 -8.75 2.91 -6.63
C LYS A 10 -7.38 2.70 -7.28
N GLN A 11 -7.35 2.36 -8.57
CA GLN A 11 -6.10 2.27 -9.34
C GLN A 11 -5.36 3.61 -9.34
N LYS A 12 -6.04 4.71 -9.67
CA LYS A 12 -5.45 6.05 -9.63
C LYS A 12 -4.93 6.44 -8.25
N ALA A 13 -5.66 6.10 -7.18
CA ALA A 13 -5.22 6.37 -5.82
C ALA A 13 -3.93 5.60 -5.47
N VAL A 14 -3.86 4.33 -5.85
CA VAL A 14 -2.68 3.47 -5.68
C VAL A 14 -1.50 4.00 -6.51
N GLU A 15 -1.71 4.30 -7.79
CA GLU A 15 -0.70 4.87 -8.70
C GLU A 15 -0.10 6.15 -8.11
N HIS A 16 -0.95 7.07 -7.65
CA HIS A 16 -0.49 8.34 -7.08
C HIS A 16 0.35 8.16 -5.80
N LEU A 17 0.01 7.19 -4.94
CA LEU A 17 0.80 6.87 -3.76
C LEU A 17 2.15 6.25 -4.12
N VAL A 18 2.17 5.34 -5.09
CA VAL A 18 3.40 4.72 -5.60
C VAL A 18 4.32 5.78 -6.21
N ASP A 19 3.78 6.70 -7.01
CA ASP A 19 4.55 7.81 -7.59
C ASP A 19 5.16 8.70 -6.51
N ARG A 20 4.43 9.00 -5.44
CA ARG A 20 4.95 9.77 -4.30
C ARG A 20 6.07 9.04 -3.57
N ILE A 21 5.92 7.73 -3.34
CA ILE A 21 6.94 6.89 -2.70
C ILE A 21 8.19 6.85 -3.57
N LEU A 22 8.03 6.61 -4.88
CA LEU A 22 9.14 6.58 -5.82
C LEU A 22 9.84 7.93 -5.87
N ALA A 23 9.10 9.04 -6.03
CA ALA A 23 9.67 10.38 -6.04
C ALA A 23 10.45 10.71 -4.75
N ALA A 24 9.94 10.29 -3.59
CA ALA A 24 10.63 10.45 -2.31
C ALA A 24 11.93 9.62 -2.27
N LYS A 25 11.86 8.32 -2.60
CA LYS A 25 13.02 7.41 -2.60
C LYS A 25 14.07 7.79 -3.66
N THR A 26 13.65 8.32 -4.81
CA THR A 26 14.56 8.83 -5.85
C THR A 26 15.33 10.05 -5.37
N ARG A 27 14.69 10.95 -4.61
CA ARG A 27 15.36 12.13 -4.03
C ARG A 27 16.31 11.73 -2.90
N ASN A 28 15.87 10.83 -2.03
CA ASN A 28 16.69 10.27 -0.97
C ASN A 28 16.19 8.87 -0.59
N ALA A 29 17.04 7.87 -0.81
CA ALA A 29 16.71 6.47 -0.54
C ALA A 29 16.45 6.18 0.95
N THR A 30 16.90 7.06 1.86
CA THR A 30 16.66 6.94 3.31
C THR A 30 15.47 7.77 3.79
N THR A 31 14.74 8.43 2.89
CA THR A 31 13.52 9.15 3.25
C THR A 31 12.50 8.17 3.82
N ASP A 32 12.03 8.48 5.03
CA ASP A 32 10.95 7.75 5.66
C ASP A 32 9.66 7.99 4.87
N VAL A 33 9.20 6.93 4.21
CA VAL A 33 7.93 6.88 3.48
C VAL A 33 6.93 5.95 4.19
N SER A 34 7.22 5.52 5.42
CA SER A 34 6.39 4.54 6.15
C SER A 34 4.93 4.97 6.26
N GLY A 35 4.65 6.27 6.33
CA GLY A 35 3.29 6.81 6.27
C GLY A 35 2.58 6.55 4.94
N LEU A 36 3.28 6.74 3.81
CA LEU A 36 2.75 6.48 2.47
C LEU A 36 2.60 4.99 2.21
N GLU A 37 3.57 4.19 2.66
CA GLU A 37 3.51 2.72 2.55
C GLU A 37 2.34 2.15 3.37
N ARG A 38 2.07 2.70 4.57
CA ARG A 38 0.88 2.34 5.35
C ARG A 38 -0.43 2.66 4.64
N GLU A 39 -0.53 3.84 4.03
CA GLU A 39 -1.71 4.23 3.26
C GLU A 39 -1.94 3.30 2.07
N LEU A 40 -0.86 2.97 1.35
CA LEU A 40 -0.89 2.01 0.25
C LEU A 40 -1.33 0.61 0.72
N ASN A 41 -0.78 0.12 1.84
CA ASN A 41 -1.17 -1.17 2.42
C ASN A 41 -2.66 -1.21 2.76
N GLN A 42 -3.21 -0.15 3.37
CA GLN A 42 -4.64 -0.08 3.68
C GLN A 42 -5.52 -0.17 2.43
N LEU A 43 -5.14 0.51 1.34
CA LEU A 43 -5.87 0.41 0.07
C LEU A 43 -5.80 -1.01 -0.50
N VAL A 44 -4.63 -1.66 -0.42
CA VAL A 44 -4.45 -3.04 -0.86
C VAL A 44 -5.31 -3.97 0.00
N TYR A 45 -5.28 -3.86 1.32
CA TYR A 45 -6.11 -4.67 2.21
C TYR A 45 -7.61 -4.52 1.91
N ALA A 46 -8.05 -3.28 1.65
CA ALA A 46 -9.42 -3.01 1.24
C ALA A 46 -9.79 -3.60 -0.13
N LEU A 47 -8.82 -3.78 -1.05
CA LEU A 47 -9.04 -4.45 -2.34
C LEU A 47 -9.20 -5.96 -2.20
N TYR A 48 -8.47 -6.55 -1.26
CA TYR A 48 -8.57 -7.98 -0.95
C TYR A 48 -9.68 -8.28 0.06
N GLY A 49 -10.33 -7.26 0.63
CA GLY A 49 -11.40 -7.42 1.61
C GLY A 49 -10.93 -7.99 2.94
N LEU A 50 -9.67 -7.75 3.32
CA LEU A 50 -9.13 -8.27 4.57
C LEU A 50 -9.84 -7.65 5.78
N THR A 51 -10.12 -8.49 6.77
CA THR A 51 -10.60 -8.03 8.08
C THR A 51 -9.47 -7.41 8.90
N PRO A 52 -9.77 -6.59 9.91
CA PRO A 52 -8.76 -6.06 10.82
C PRO A 52 -7.89 -7.15 11.47
N GLU A 53 -8.46 -8.33 11.71
CA GLU A 53 -7.75 -9.51 12.22
C GLU A 53 -6.75 -10.06 11.18
N GLU A 54 -7.16 -10.19 9.92
CA GLU A 54 -6.27 -10.62 8.84
C GLU A 54 -5.16 -9.61 8.57
N VAL A 55 -5.48 -8.30 8.59
CA VAL A 55 -4.48 -7.23 8.47
C VAL A 55 -3.44 -7.33 9.57
N LYS A 56 -3.85 -7.57 10.83
CA LYS A 56 -2.91 -7.75 11.95
C LYS A 56 -2.00 -8.96 11.75
N ILE A 57 -2.53 -10.05 11.20
CA ILE A 57 -1.73 -11.24 10.88
C ILE A 57 -0.70 -10.90 9.80
N VAL A 58 -1.08 -10.20 8.73
CA VAL A 58 -0.17 -9.82 7.65
C VAL A 58 0.92 -8.86 8.13
N GLU A 59 0.56 -7.81 8.87
CA GLU A 59 1.51 -6.84 9.42
C GLU A 59 2.40 -7.44 10.52
N GLY A 60 1.88 -8.40 11.29
CA GLY A 60 2.63 -9.13 12.31
C GLY A 60 3.53 -10.24 11.76
N SER A 61 3.19 -10.81 10.59
CA SER A 61 3.98 -11.85 9.91
C SER A 61 5.07 -11.28 8.99
N ALA A 62 5.02 -9.99 8.68
CA ALA A 62 6.05 -9.29 7.90
C ALA A 62 7.31 -8.95 8.72
N LYS A 63 7.49 -9.57 9.90
CA LYS A 63 8.58 -9.32 10.84
C LYS A 63 9.60 -10.45 10.89
#